data_AF-A0A813FXC1-F1
#
_entry.id   AF-A0A813FXC1-F1
#
_cell.length_a   1.000
_cell.length_b   1.000
_cell.length_c   1.000
_cell.angle_alpha   90.00
_cell.angle_beta   90.00
_cell.angle_gamma   90.00
#
_symmetry.space_group_name_H-M   'P 1'
#
loop_
_entity.id
_entity.type
_entity.pdbx_description
1 polymer ?
#
loop_
_entity_poly.entity_id
_entity_poly.type
_entity_poly.pdbx_seq_one_letter_code
_entity_poly.pdbx_strand_id
1 'polypeptide(L)'
;VVIMAQQMTVLKRDGQKQEVKFDNITKRLRTLCDGLDTKFIDPVLITQKVVEGFYNGITTSEVDTLAAETCAYMSQRHPDFSTLAARIA
;
A
#
# COMPACT_ATOMS: atom_id res chain seq x y z
N VAL A 1 -20.24 -3.65 20.54
CA VAL A 1 -19.60 -2.34 20.81
C VAL A 1 -18.21 -2.63 21.34
N VAL A 2 -17.22 -1.83 20.95
CA VAL A 2 -15.77 -1.99 21.20
C VAL A 2 -15.02 -2.79 20.13
N ILE A 3 -14.93 -2.22 18.92
CA ILE A 3 -13.70 -2.34 18.15
C ILE A 3 -12.79 -1.28 18.78
N MET A 4 -11.89 -1.69 19.67
CA MET A 4 -10.85 -0.77 20.15
C MET A 4 -10.11 -0.28 18.92
N ALA A 5 -10.13 1.03 18.67
CA ALA A 5 -9.34 1.65 17.63
C ALA A 5 -7.87 1.45 17.99
N GLN A 6 -7.30 0.30 17.61
CA GLN A 6 -5.86 0.13 17.61
C GLN A 6 -5.35 1.11 16.57
N GLN A 7 -4.85 2.27 17.03
CA GLN A 7 -4.12 3.21 16.20
C GLN A 7 -2.93 2.44 15.65
N MET A 8 -3.04 1.96 14.41
CA MET A 8 -1.93 1.29 13.75
C MET A 8 -0.80 2.31 13.64
N THR A 9 0.33 1.98 14.26
CA THR A 9 1.52 2.84 14.22
C THR A 9 2.54 2.22 13.27
N VAL A 10 3.05 3.04 12.33
CA VAL A 10 4.18 2.71 11.47
C VAL A 10 5.45 3.10 12.20
N LEU A 11 6.45 2.22 12.21
CA LEU A 11 7.79 2.54 12.66
C LEU A 11 8.60 3.10 11.48
N LYS A 12 9.01 4.36 11.56
CA LYS A 12 9.94 4.93 10.57
C LYS A 12 11.37 4.44 10.83
N ARG A 13 12.24 4.59 9.82
CA ARG A 13 13.66 4.23 9.89
C ARG A 13 14.43 4.98 10.99
N ASP A 14 13.92 6.12 11.43
CA ASP A 14 14.46 6.93 12.53
C ASP A 14 13.96 6.48 13.92
N GLY A 15 13.14 5.43 14.00
CA GLY A 15 12.53 4.92 15.23
C GLY A 15 11.28 5.67 15.68
N GLN A 16 10.83 6.70 14.96
CA GLN A 16 9.59 7.40 15.30
C GLN A 16 8.37 6.58 14.91
N LYS A 17 7.41 6.52 15.84
CA LYS A 17 6.09 5.96 15.58
C LYS A 17 5.19 7.04 15.02
N GLN A 18 4.67 6.82 13.82
CA GLN A 18 3.61 7.66 13.24
C GLN A 18 2.35 6.85 13.05
N GLU A 19 1.22 7.49 13.27
CA GLU A 19 -0.07 6.91 12.90
C GLU A 19 -0.09 6.59 11.40
N VAL A 20 -0.56 5.40 11.03
CA VAL A 20 -0.77 5.03 9.63
C VAL A 20 -1.77 6.00 9.01
N LYS A 21 -1.28 6.89 8.14
CA LYS A 21 -2.14 7.74 7.31
C LYS A 21 -2.37 7.07 5.97
N PHE A 22 -3.53 6.43 5.81
CA PHE A 22 -3.94 5.78 4.57
C PHE A 22 -3.89 6.69 3.34
N ASP A 23 -4.16 7.98 3.54
CA ASP A 23 -4.08 9.00 2.49
C ASP A 23 -2.68 9.12 1.88
N ASN A 24 -1.63 8.91 2.67
CA ASN A 24 -0.25 9.02 2.19
C ASN A 24 0.12 7.85 1.27
N ILE A 25 -0.35 6.64 1.60
CA ILE A 25 -0.13 5.44 0.78
C ILE A 25 -0.88 5.59 -0.54
N THR A 26 -2.14 5.99 -0.48
CA THR A 26 -2.98 6.20 -1.66
C THR A 26 -2.38 7.26 -2.58
N LYS A 27 -1.87 8.37 -2.03
CA LYS A 27 -1.19 9.43 -2.79
C LYS A 27 0.07 8.90 -3.49
N ARG A 28 0.89 8.11 -2.79
CA ARG A 28 2.10 7.52 -3.38
C ARG A 28 1.76 6.56 -4.51
N LEU A 29 0.81 5.64 -4.30
CA LEU A 29 0.36 4.74 -5.38
C LEU A 29 -0.17 5.52 -6.58
N ARG A 30 -0.98 6.57 -6.35
CA ARG A 30 -1.50 7.42 -7.42
C ARG A 30 -0.39 8.05 -8.27
N THR A 31 0.71 8.50 -7.65
CA THR A 31 1.87 9.02 -8.40
C THR A 31 2.58 7.95 -9.23
N LEU A 32 2.55 6.69 -8.78
CA LEU A 32 3.16 5.56 -9.48
C LEU A 32 2.24 4.96 -10.56
N CYS A 33 0.95 5.28 -10.55
CA CYS A 33 -0.01 4.83 -11.55
C CYS A 33 -0.04 5.70 -12.82
N ASP A 34 0.84 6.70 -12.94
CA ASP A 34 0.89 7.55 -14.13
C ASP A 34 1.19 6.73 -15.40
N GLY A 35 0.37 6.95 -16.43
CA GLY A 35 0.43 6.20 -17.69
C GLY A 35 -0.05 4.74 -17.64
N LEU A 36 -0.73 4.29 -16.57
CA LEU A 36 -1.35 2.96 -16.50
C LEU A 36 -2.85 3.01 -16.84
N ASP A 37 -3.45 1.87 -17.22
CA ASP A 37 -4.88 1.79 -17.52
C ASP A 37 -5.72 1.95 -16.25
N THR A 38 -6.31 3.15 -16.10
CA THR A 38 -7.16 3.52 -14.97
C THR A 38 -8.47 2.74 -14.88
N LYS A 39 -8.85 1.97 -15.91
CA LYS A 39 -10.00 1.05 -15.83
C LYS A 39 -9.71 -0.17 -14.96
N PHE A 40 -8.45 -0.61 -14.93
CA PHE A 40 -8.02 -1.78 -14.17
C PHE A 40 -7.25 -1.39 -12.92
N ILE A 41 -6.45 -0.32 -13.00
CA ILE A 41 -5.61 0.16 -11.89
C ILE A 41 -6.33 1.25 -11.11
N ASP A 42 -6.92 0.86 -9.98
CA ASP A 42 -7.44 1.80 -8.98
C ASP A 42 -6.53 1.84 -7.73
N PRO A 43 -5.78 2.93 -7.51
CA PRO A 43 -4.92 3.10 -6.33
C PRO A 43 -5.68 2.94 -5.01
N VAL A 44 -6.97 3.29 -4.95
CA VAL A 44 -7.77 3.22 -3.72
C VAL A 44 -8.04 1.76 -3.37
N LEU A 45 -8.48 0.96 -4.34
CA LEU A 45 -8.71 -0.48 -4.14
C LEU A 45 -7.43 -1.24 -3.79
N ILE A 46 -6.31 -0.87 -4.41
CA ILE A 46 -5.00 -1.45 -4.07
C ILE A 46 -4.64 -1.10 -2.63
N THR A 47 -4.78 0.17 -2.23
CA THR A 47 -4.49 0.61 -0.86
C THR A 47 -5.33 -0.16 0.16
N GLN A 48 -6.62 -0.35 -0.11
CA GLN A 48 -7.51 -1.13 0.76
C GLN A 48 -7.01 -2.56 0.96
N LYS A 49 -6.56 -3.24 -0.11
CA LYS A 49 -5.98 -4.59 0.01
C LYS A 49 -4.67 -4.62 0.76
N VAL A 50 -3.81 -3.62 0.55
CA VAL A 50 -2.51 -3.53 1.22
C VAL A 50 -2.68 -3.34 2.73
N VAL A 51 -3.67 -2.54 3.15
CA VAL A 51 -3.90 -2.26 4.57
C VAL A 51 -4.53 -3.42 5.32
N GLU A 52 -5.18 -4.37 4.64
CA GLU A 52 -5.65 -5.61 5.24
C GLU A 52 -4.50 -6.46 5.80
N GLY A 53 -3.30 -6.34 5.23
CA GLY A 53 -2.10 -7.02 5.71
C GLY A 53 -1.29 -6.22 6.75
N PHE A 54 -1.76 -5.05 7.19
CA PHE A 54 -1.03 -4.24 8.16
C PHE A 54 -1.13 -4.80 9.56
N TYR A 55 -0.03 -4.64 10.29
CA TYR A 55 0.07 -4.98 11.71
C TYR A 55 0.73 -3.84 12.48
N ASN A 56 0.55 -3.81 13.79
CA ASN A 56 1.08 -2.73 14.61
C ASN A 56 2.62 -2.75 14.64
N GLY A 57 3.25 -1.62 14.35
CA GLY A 57 4.71 -1.50 14.29
C GLY A 57 5.31 -1.83 12.92
N ILE A 58 4.49 -2.04 11.89
CA ILE A 58 4.95 -2.23 10.51
C ILE A 58 5.92 -1.11 10.11
N THR A 59 7.02 -1.45 9.47
CA THR A 59 7.97 -0.44 8.99
C THR A 59 7.56 0.11 7.64
N THR A 60 7.99 1.33 7.32
CA THR A 60 7.73 1.91 5.98
C THR A 60 8.28 1.05 4.84
N SER A 61 9.37 0.32 5.08
CA SER A 61 9.95 -0.59 4.09
C SER A 61 9.04 -1.80 3.86
N GLU A 62 8.47 -2.38 4.92
CA GLU A 62 7.54 -3.51 4.80
C GLU A 62 6.22 -3.11 4.15
N VAL A 63 5.75 -1.88 4.38
CA VAL A 63 4.57 -1.34 3.68
C VAL A 63 4.79 -1.38 2.16
N ASP A 64 5.97 -0.97 1.70
CA ASP A 64 6.30 -0.97 0.26
C ASP A 64 6.42 -2.40 -0.28
N THR A 65 7.07 -3.30 0.47
CA THR A 65 7.15 -4.73 0.10
C THR A 65 5.76 -5.33 -0.04
N LEU A 66 4.89 -5.13 0.94
CA LEU A 66 3.52 -5.65 0.93
C LEU A 66 2.70 -5.06 -0.23
N ALA A 67 2.89 -3.77 -0.53
CA ALA A 67 2.26 -3.12 -1.67
C ALA A 67 2.74 -3.70 -3.00
N ALA A 68 4.04 -3.94 -3.16
CA ALA A 68 4.62 -4.55 -4.34
C ALA A 68 4.13 -6.00 -4.53
N GLU A 69 4.11 -6.81 -3.46
CA GLU A 69 3.59 -8.18 -3.49
C GLU A 69 2.10 -8.23 -3.85
N THR A 70 1.30 -7.34 -3.28
CA THR A 70 -0.14 -7.23 -3.59
C THR A 70 -0.35 -6.88 -5.07
N CYS A 71 0.43 -5.93 -5.60
CA CYS A 71 0.38 -5.59 -7.02
C CYS A 71 0.85 -6.76 -7.90
N ALA A 72 1.93 -7.45 -7.52
CA ALA A 72 2.44 -8.60 -8.26
C ALA A 72 1.41 -9.74 -8.31
N TYR A 73 0.67 -9.99 -7.22
CA TYR A 73 -0.43 -10.95 -7.21
C TYR A 73 -1.57 -10.55 -8.16
N MET A 74 -1.90 -9.26 -8.21
CA MET A 74 -2.93 -8.71 -9.10
C MET A 74 -2.51 -8.67 -10.59
N SER A 75 -1.24 -8.95 -10.91
CA SER A 75 -0.76 -9.05 -12.31
C SER A 75 -1.48 -10.12 -13.13
N GLN A 76 -2.07 -11.13 -12.46
CA GLN A 76 -2.93 -12.13 -13.11
C GLN A 76 -4.18 -11.52 -13.76
N ARG A 77 -4.62 -10.33 -13.30
CA ARG A 77 -5.77 -9.62 -13.84
C ARG A 77 -5.40 -8.66 -14.97
N HIS A 78 -4.28 -7.95 -14.83
CA HIS A 78 -3.81 -6.99 -15.83
C HIS A 78 -2.28 -6.80 -15.73
N PRO A 79 -1.54 -6.73 -16.86
CA PRO A 79 -0.09 -6.57 -16.85
C PRO A 79 0.39 -5.29 -16.18
N ASP A 80 -0.39 -4.20 -16.22
CA ASP A 80 -0.01 -2.92 -15.56
C ASP A 80 0.17 -3.04 -14.05
N PHE A 81 -0.45 -4.03 -13.39
CA PHE A 81 -0.19 -4.30 -11.98
C PHE A 81 1.25 -4.79 -11.76
N SER A 82 1.82 -5.52 -12.72
CA SER A 82 3.24 -5.92 -12.68
C SER A 82 4.15 -4.70 -12.86
N THR A 83 3.81 -3.78 -13.76
CA THR A 83 4.52 -2.51 -13.91
C THR A 83 4.44 -1.67 -12.63
N LEU A 84 3.27 -1.59 -12.00
CA LEU A 84 3.10 -0.89 -10.74
C LEU A 84 3.91 -1.54 -9.60
N ALA A 85 3.90 -2.88 -9.50
CA ALA A 85 4.72 -3.61 -8.53
C ALA A 85 6.21 -3.30 -8.68
N ALA A 86 6.71 -3.31 -9.92
CA ALA A 86 8.10 -2.97 -10.23
C ALA A 86 8.46 -1.51 -9.94
N ARG A 87 7.49 -0.59 -9.93
CA ARG A 87 7.69 0.82 -9.54
C ARG A 87 7.69 1.04 -8.03
N ILE A 88 7.10 0.13 -7.26
CA ILE A 88 7.02 0.20 -5.80
C ILE A 88 8.27 -0.42 -5.15
N ALA A 89 8.76 -1.53 -5.72
CA ALA A 89 9.90 -2.32 -5.25
C ALA A 89 11.25 -1.59 -5.35
#